data_AF-A0A7E4V942-F1
#
_entry.id   AF-A0A7E4V942-F1
#
_cell.length_a   1.000
_cell.length_b   1.000
_cell.length_c   1.000
_cell.angle_alpha   90.00
_cell.angle_beta   90.00
_cell.angle_gamma   90.00
#
_symmetry.space_group_name_H-M   'P 1'
#
loop_
_entity.id
_entity.type
_entity.pdbx_description
1 polymer ?
#
loop_
_entity_poly.entity_id
_entity_poly.type
_entity_poly.pdbx_seq_one_letter_code
_entity_poly.pdbx_strand_id
1 'polypeptide(L)'
;MIRECSCPEQHACIQEMKKQIDGCFDECYPLATTGKIHVKSPQSLKACFQNKHSIANSMLDCMENSVHSCVNNMNGKKIEYTDINVFLDKSDAALHKQAKLIMKTLGKSHDGLIDVALDVGGCMKTCFKKKNVKGYCFDRKGCQSLIDTKDASKGLQKCLKAIGWKKHAQDICSCTIKAGVIEMEPYCSILNTTPH
;
A
#
# COMPACT_ATOMS: atom_id res chain seq x y z
N MET A 1 -9.67 -15.14 -20.25
CA MET A 1 -10.22 -13.83 -20.67
C MET A 1 -11.37 -13.46 -19.75
N ILE A 2 -11.45 -12.20 -19.33
CA ILE A 2 -12.52 -11.64 -18.48
C ILE A 2 -13.00 -10.31 -19.06
N ARG A 3 -14.19 -9.83 -18.68
CA ARG A 3 -14.72 -8.53 -19.14
C ARG A 3 -13.99 -7.39 -18.42
N GLU A 4 -13.69 -6.30 -19.12
CA GLU A 4 -13.26 -5.05 -18.49
C GLU A 4 -14.41 -4.43 -17.68
N CYS A 5 -14.13 -3.99 -16.46
CA CYS A 5 -15.14 -3.37 -15.60
C CYS A 5 -15.63 -2.03 -16.16
N SER A 6 -16.90 -1.74 -15.91
CA SER A 6 -17.37 -0.36 -16.00
C SER A 6 -16.82 0.49 -14.86
N CYS A 7 -16.74 1.80 -15.04
CA CYS A 7 -16.25 2.70 -14.00
C CYS A 7 -17.08 2.64 -12.70
N PRO A 8 -18.43 2.52 -12.72
CA PRO A 8 -19.20 2.27 -11.50
C PRO A 8 -18.86 0.94 -10.80
N GLU A 9 -18.60 -0.13 -11.56
CA GLU A 9 -18.19 -1.42 -10.98
C GLU A 9 -16.81 -1.34 -10.33
N GLN A 10 -15.86 -0.70 -11.03
CA GLN A 10 -14.52 -0.47 -10.52
C GLN A 10 -14.56 0.38 -9.25
N HIS A 11 -15.29 1.48 -9.26
CA HIS A 11 -15.42 2.36 -8.11
C HIS A 11 -15.91 1.62 -6.87
N ALA A 12 -17.00 0.85 -7.01
CA ALA A 12 -17.53 0.04 -5.92
C ALA A 12 -16.48 -0.94 -5.36
N CYS A 13 -15.69 -1.59 -6.23
CA CYS A 13 -14.65 -2.51 -5.79
C CYS A 13 -13.44 -1.81 -5.14
N ILE A 14 -13.07 -0.62 -5.61
CA ILE A 14 -12.03 0.19 -4.97
C ILE A 14 -12.48 0.64 -3.58
N GLN A 15 -13.73 1.04 -3.39
CA GLN A 15 -14.27 1.40 -2.08
C GLN A 15 -14.30 0.21 -1.11
N GLU A 16 -14.63 -0.99 -1.60
CA GLU A 16 -14.54 -2.20 -0.78
C GLU A 16 -13.09 -2.50 -0.38
N MET A 17 -12.16 -2.42 -1.33
CA MET A 17 -10.74 -2.65 -1.10
C MET A 17 -10.17 -1.67 -0.06
N LYS A 18 -10.53 -0.38 -0.12
CA LYS A 18 -10.14 0.63 0.89
C LYS A 18 -10.56 0.21 2.31
N LYS A 19 -11.82 -0.17 2.49
CA LYS A 19 -12.34 -0.63 3.79
C LYS A 19 -11.62 -1.88 4.29
N GLN A 20 -11.29 -2.80 3.40
CA GLN A 20 -10.55 -4.01 3.75
C GLN A 20 -9.11 -3.71 4.16
N ILE A 21 -8.43 -2.80 3.45
CA ILE A 21 -7.08 -2.34 3.80
C ILE A 21 -7.09 -1.72 5.21
N ASP A 22 -8.08 -0.87 5.49
CA ASP A 22 -8.22 -0.21 6.79
C ASP A 22 -8.40 -1.23 7.92
N GLY A 23 -9.34 -2.17 7.74
CA GLY A 23 -9.55 -3.23 8.73
C GLY A 23 -8.33 -4.13 8.92
N CYS A 24 -7.60 -4.42 7.84
CA CYS A 24 -6.36 -5.21 7.92
C CYS A 24 -5.21 -4.46 8.59
N PHE A 25 -5.11 -3.15 8.41
CA PHE A 25 -4.15 -2.34 9.14
C PHE A 25 -4.40 -2.44 10.65
N ASP A 26 -5.66 -2.31 11.09
CA ASP A 26 -6.00 -2.41 12.52
C ASP A 26 -5.71 -3.80 13.10
N GLU A 27 -6.01 -4.87 12.35
CA GLU A 27 -5.72 -6.25 12.74
C GLU A 27 -4.21 -6.55 12.84
N CYS A 28 -3.40 -5.95 11.94
CA CYS A 28 -1.97 -6.24 11.83
C CYS A 28 -1.07 -5.27 12.61
N TYR A 29 -1.57 -4.10 12.97
CA TYR A 29 -0.83 -3.09 13.72
C TYR A 29 -0.11 -3.62 14.98
N PRO A 30 -0.69 -4.53 15.78
CA PRO A 30 -0.01 -5.05 16.97
C PRO A 30 1.40 -5.63 16.69
N LEU A 31 1.63 -6.19 15.49
CA LEU A 31 2.95 -6.69 15.06
C LEU A 31 4.02 -5.59 15.02
N ALA A 32 3.64 -4.33 14.83
CA ALA A 32 4.57 -3.20 14.89
C ALA A 32 5.18 -2.97 16.29
N THR A 33 4.64 -3.65 17.31
CA THR A 33 4.94 -3.38 18.72
C THR A 33 5.36 -4.62 19.50
N THR A 34 5.63 -5.75 18.82
CA THR A 34 5.99 -7.03 19.45
C THR A 34 7.43 -7.12 19.98
N GLY A 35 8.10 -5.98 20.16
CA GLY A 35 9.42 -5.90 20.81
C GLY A 35 10.63 -6.07 19.90
N LYS A 36 10.46 -6.19 18.58
CA LYS A 36 11.57 -6.20 17.59
C LYS A 36 12.25 -4.83 17.42
N ILE A 37 11.53 -3.76 17.75
CA ILE A 37 12.02 -2.38 17.80
C ILE A 37 11.59 -1.75 19.12
N HIS A 38 12.35 -0.77 19.60
CA HIS A 38 11.94 -0.01 20.76
C HIS A 38 10.82 0.96 20.37
N VAL A 39 9.65 0.84 21.00
CA VAL A 39 8.53 1.78 20.82
C VAL A 39 8.14 2.33 22.18
N LYS A 40 8.42 3.61 22.41
CA LYS A 40 8.07 4.26 23.68
C LYS A 40 6.56 4.44 23.86
N SER A 41 5.85 4.75 22.77
CA SER A 41 4.39 4.95 22.79
C SER A 41 3.72 4.23 21.61
N PRO A 42 3.27 2.98 21.80
CA PRO A 42 2.49 2.23 20.81
C PRO A 42 1.26 2.98 20.30
N GLN A 43 0.55 3.72 21.14
CA GLN A 43 -0.65 4.46 20.72
C GLN A 43 -0.27 5.68 19.86
N SER A 44 0.79 6.39 20.22
CA SER A 44 1.28 7.52 19.40
C SER A 44 1.79 7.04 18.05
N LEU A 45 2.51 5.90 18.02
CA LEU A 45 2.94 5.29 16.77
C LEU A 45 1.74 4.92 15.88
N LYS A 46 0.68 4.34 16.47
CA LYS A 46 -0.55 4.01 15.72
C LYS A 46 -1.17 5.25 15.11
N ALA A 47 -1.27 6.33 15.90
CA ALA A 47 -1.82 7.60 15.46
C ALA A 47 -1.02 8.22 14.30
N CYS A 48 0.31 8.02 14.25
CA CYS A 48 1.13 8.50 13.13
C CYS A 48 0.66 7.95 11.78
N PHE A 49 0.23 6.69 11.73
CA PHE A 49 -0.25 6.04 10.51
C PHE A 49 -1.76 6.26 10.29
N GLN A 50 -2.58 6.17 11.34
CA GLN A 50 -4.03 6.37 11.22
C GLN A 50 -4.39 7.80 10.77
N ASN A 51 -3.69 8.82 11.27
CA ASN A 51 -3.90 10.21 10.84
C ASN A 51 -3.50 10.47 9.38
N LYS A 52 -2.91 9.46 8.72
CA LYS A 52 -2.42 9.51 7.35
C LYS A 52 -3.20 8.56 6.44
N HIS A 53 -4.26 7.89 6.92
CA HIS A 53 -5.17 7.08 6.09
C HIS A 53 -5.76 7.82 4.91
N SER A 54 -6.06 9.11 5.09
CA SER A 54 -6.58 9.97 4.02
C SER A 54 -5.64 10.04 2.82
N ILE A 55 -4.34 9.80 3.00
CA ILE A 55 -3.35 9.80 1.92
C ILE A 55 -3.43 8.52 1.10
N ALA A 56 -3.56 7.36 1.74
CA ALA A 56 -3.78 6.10 1.03
C ALA A 56 -5.08 6.14 0.21
N ASN A 57 -6.14 6.70 0.79
CA ASN A 57 -7.40 6.92 0.08
C ASN A 57 -7.24 7.91 -1.08
N SER A 58 -6.57 9.05 -0.85
CA SER A 58 -6.29 10.06 -1.89
C SER A 58 -5.44 9.49 -3.02
N MET A 59 -4.50 8.61 -2.72
CA MET A 59 -3.68 7.92 -3.70
C MET A 59 -4.52 7.00 -4.58
N LEU A 60 -5.38 6.19 -3.96
CA LEU A 60 -6.30 5.29 -4.68
C LEU A 60 -7.32 6.08 -5.52
N ASP A 61 -7.87 7.17 -4.99
CA ASP A 61 -8.78 8.06 -5.73
C ASP A 61 -8.07 8.71 -6.92
N CYS A 62 -6.82 9.16 -6.74
CA CYS A 62 -6.06 9.71 -7.84
C CYS A 62 -5.79 8.66 -8.93
N MET A 63 -5.42 7.44 -8.53
CA MET A 63 -5.15 6.34 -9.47
C MET A 63 -6.40 5.95 -10.25
N GLU A 64 -7.54 5.84 -9.57
CA GLU A 64 -8.84 5.57 -10.18
C GLU A 64 -9.18 6.60 -11.27
N ASN A 65 -8.90 7.87 -11.02
CA ASN A 65 -9.20 8.97 -11.94
C ASN A 65 -8.10 9.24 -12.98
N SER A 66 -6.88 8.77 -12.75
CA SER A 66 -5.72 9.06 -13.63
C SER A 66 -5.38 7.92 -14.58
N VAL A 67 -5.84 6.71 -14.31
CA VAL A 67 -5.58 5.53 -15.13
C VAL A 67 -6.86 5.12 -15.83
N HIS A 68 -6.85 5.10 -17.16
CA HIS A 68 -7.96 4.62 -18.00
C HIS A 68 -8.16 3.10 -17.85
N SER A 69 -8.64 2.71 -16.67
CA SER A 69 -8.70 1.33 -16.17
C SER A 69 -10.10 0.73 -16.24
N CYS A 70 -11.09 1.52 -16.67
CA CYS A 70 -12.49 1.15 -16.79
C CYS A 70 -13.14 1.79 -18.02
N VAL A 71 -14.30 1.26 -18.39
CA VAL A 71 -15.14 1.80 -19.47
C VAL A 71 -16.42 2.46 -18.93
N ASN A 72 -17.01 3.37 -19.69
CA ASN A 72 -18.22 4.09 -19.28
C ASN A 72 -19.52 3.29 -19.41
N ASN A 73 -19.47 2.02 -19.83
CA ASN A 73 -20.64 1.17 -20.02
C ASN A 73 -20.41 -0.26 -19.50
N MET A 74 -21.48 -1.04 -19.39
CA MET A 74 -21.43 -2.42 -18.86
C MET A 74 -20.83 -3.45 -19.84
N ASN A 75 -20.52 -3.05 -21.06
CA ASN A 75 -20.06 -3.91 -22.16
C ASN A 75 -18.57 -3.70 -22.45
N GLY A 76 -17.74 -3.73 -21.41
CA GLY A 76 -16.29 -3.67 -21.57
C GLY A 76 -15.73 -4.77 -22.46
N LYS A 77 -14.62 -4.49 -23.14
CA LYS A 77 -13.92 -5.47 -23.98
C LYS A 77 -13.41 -6.65 -23.14
N LYS A 78 -13.09 -7.77 -23.79
CA LYS A 78 -12.43 -8.89 -23.12
C LYS A 78 -10.94 -8.56 -22.93
N ILE A 79 -10.46 -8.72 -21.71
CA ILE A 79 -9.07 -8.53 -21.29
C ILE A 79 -8.51 -9.84 -20.73
N GLU A 80 -7.19 -9.93 -20.62
CA GLU A 80 -6.53 -11.05 -19.95
C GLU A 80 -6.92 -11.06 -18.46
N TYR A 81 -7.18 -12.25 -17.92
CA TYR A 81 -7.51 -12.39 -16.51
C TYR A 81 -6.22 -12.39 -15.69
N THR A 82 -6.17 -11.57 -14.65
CA THR A 82 -5.06 -11.56 -13.69
C THR A 82 -5.55 -12.07 -12.34
N ASP A 83 -4.99 -13.17 -11.85
CA ASP A 83 -5.29 -13.65 -10.50
C ASP A 83 -4.73 -12.66 -9.45
N ILE A 84 -5.63 -12.08 -8.64
CA ILE A 84 -5.28 -11.10 -7.61
C ILE A 84 -4.39 -11.72 -6.53
N ASN A 85 -4.55 -12.99 -6.18
CA ASN A 85 -3.67 -13.66 -5.22
C ASN A 85 -2.24 -13.74 -5.74
N VAL A 86 -2.09 -14.11 -7.02
CA VAL A 86 -0.79 -14.17 -7.69
C VAL A 86 -0.16 -12.79 -7.78
N PHE A 87 -0.96 -11.76 -8.10
CA PHE A 87 -0.50 -10.37 -8.11
C PHE A 87 0.01 -9.92 -6.74
N LEU A 88 -0.72 -10.21 -5.67
CA LEU A 88 -0.33 -9.88 -4.29
C LEU A 88 0.96 -10.59 -3.89
N ASP A 89 1.12 -11.87 -4.22
CA ASP A 89 2.35 -12.62 -3.89
C ASP A 89 3.57 -12.12 -4.66
N LYS A 90 3.40 -11.80 -5.95
CA LYS A 90 4.48 -11.19 -6.75
C LYS A 90 4.88 -9.81 -6.21
N SER A 91 3.89 -9.00 -5.82
CA SER A 91 4.12 -7.67 -5.25
C SER A 91 4.87 -7.76 -3.93
N ASP A 92 4.47 -8.68 -3.05
CA ASP A 92 5.13 -8.95 -1.78
C ASP A 92 6.58 -9.42 -1.95
N ALA A 93 6.83 -10.34 -2.89
CA ALA A 93 8.18 -10.79 -3.22
C ALA A 93 9.07 -9.64 -3.75
N ALA A 94 8.50 -8.75 -4.57
CA ALA A 94 9.20 -7.56 -5.06
C ALA A 94 9.53 -6.59 -3.92
N LEU A 95 8.60 -6.36 -2.98
CA LEU A 95 8.83 -5.55 -1.79
C LEU A 95 9.95 -6.13 -0.91
N HIS A 96 9.94 -7.43 -0.65
CA HIS A 96 11.01 -8.11 0.11
C HIS A 96 12.38 -7.96 -0.58
N LYS A 97 12.42 -8.03 -1.91
CA LYS A 97 13.66 -7.80 -2.67
C LYS A 97 14.17 -6.37 -2.50
N GLN A 98 13.28 -5.37 -2.56
CA GLN A 98 13.66 -3.97 -2.36
C GLN A 98 14.10 -3.69 -0.92
N ALA A 99 13.39 -4.26 0.07
CA ALA A 99 13.75 -4.18 1.47
C ALA A 99 15.18 -4.68 1.73
N LYS A 100 15.56 -5.84 1.15
CA LYS A 100 16.92 -6.39 1.22
C LYS A 100 17.97 -5.47 0.60
N LEU A 101 17.64 -4.70 -0.44
CA LEU A 101 18.56 -3.73 -1.01
C LEU A 101 18.77 -2.53 -0.07
N ILE A 102 17.69 -2.01 0.53
CA ILE A 102 17.76 -0.92 1.49
C ILE A 102 18.56 -1.33 2.74
N MET A 103 18.31 -2.53 3.29
CA MET A 103 19.10 -3.09 4.41
C MET A 103 20.60 -3.10 4.10
N LYS A 104 20.99 -3.54 2.89
CA LYS A 104 22.39 -3.55 2.45
C LYS A 104 23.00 -2.15 2.38
N THR A 105 22.22 -1.14 2.02
CA THR A 105 22.68 0.25 1.93
C THR A 105 22.85 0.91 3.30
N LEU A 106 22.01 0.57 4.27
CA LEU A 106 21.99 1.22 5.60
C LEU A 106 22.83 0.49 6.66
N GLY A 107 23.17 -0.77 6.44
CA GLY A 107 23.93 -1.60 7.39
C GLY A 107 23.05 -2.26 8.47
N LYS A 108 23.65 -3.20 9.22
CA LYS A 108 22.95 -4.12 10.15
C LYS A 108 22.21 -3.47 11.32
N SER A 109 22.48 -2.20 11.64
CA SER A 109 21.85 -1.49 12.77
C SER A 109 20.37 -1.18 12.58
N HIS A 110 19.80 -1.47 11.39
CA HIS A 110 18.43 -1.10 11.04
C HIS A 110 17.53 -2.27 10.63
N ASP A 111 18.03 -3.50 10.74
CA ASP A 111 17.33 -4.71 10.27
C ASP A 111 15.96 -4.89 10.98
N GLY A 112 15.89 -4.60 12.29
CA GLY A 112 14.68 -4.77 13.10
C GLY A 112 13.48 -3.95 12.61
N LEU A 113 13.71 -2.73 12.14
CA LEU A 113 12.63 -1.88 11.61
C LEU A 113 12.08 -2.42 10.29
N ILE A 114 12.97 -2.83 9.38
CA ILE A 114 12.56 -3.38 8.09
C ILE A 114 11.87 -4.72 8.31
N ASP A 115 12.37 -5.57 9.21
CA ASP A 115 11.71 -6.83 9.56
C ASP A 115 10.31 -6.61 10.12
N VAL A 116 10.12 -5.62 10.99
CA VAL A 116 8.79 -5.25 11.48
C VAL A 116 7.88 -4.79 10.34
N ALA A 117 8.38 -3.95 9.43
CA ALA A 117 7.60 -3.52 8.28
C ALA A 117 7.21 -4.69 7.36
N LEU A 118 8.11 -5.66 7.16
CA LEU A 118 7.83 -6.87 6.38
C LEU A 118 6.82 -7.78 7.07
N ASP A 119 6.89 -7.96 8.39
CA ASP A 119 5.92 -8.74 9.16
C ASP A 119 4.51 -8.12 9.09
N VAL A 120 4.42 -6.80 9.29
CA VAL A 120 3.16 -6.06 9.16
C VAL A 120 2.62 -6.19 7.74
N GLY A 121 3.46 -6.02 6.72
CA GLY A 121 3.09 -6.20 5.31
C GLY A 121 2.59 -7.61 4.98
N GLY A 122 3.29 -8.64 5.46
CA GLY A 122 2.91 -10.04 5.31
C GLY A 122 1.58 -10.37 5.99
N CYS A 123 1.36 -9.80 7.19
CA CYS A 123 0.07 -9.88 7.87
C CYS A 123 -1.04 -9.20 7.07
N MET A 124 -0.82 -7.98 6.57
CA MET A 124 -1.83 -7.25 5.79
C MET A 124 -2.22 -8.02 4.52
N LYS A 125 -1.25 -8.59 3.81
CA LYS A 125 -1.49 -9.47 2.66
C LYS A 125 -2.37 -10.66 3.04
N THR A 126 -2.01 -11.35 4.13
CA THR A 126 -2.73 -12.54 4.60
C THR A 126 -4.15 -12.20 5.03
N CYS A 127 -4.33 -11.10 5.77
CA CYS A 127 -5.63 -10.57 6.17
C CYS A 127 -6.49 -10.24 4.95
N PHE A 128 -5.94 -9.53 3.96
CA PHE A 128 -6.66 -9.13 2.76
C PHE A 128 -7.13 -10.35 1.95
N LYS A 129 -6.25 -11.35 1.77
CA LYS A 129 -6.62 -12.63 1.14
C LYS A 129 -7.73 -13.34 1.91
N LYS A 130 -7.63 -13.39 3.25
CA LYS A 130 -8.64 -14.03 4.11
C LYS A 130 -10.01 -13.35 3.99
N LYS A 131 -10.07 -12.02 3.90
CA LYS A 131 -11.32 -11.27 3.69
C LYS A 131 -11.95 -11.54 2.32
N ASN A 132 -11.19 -12.05 1.35
CA ASN A 132 -11.63 -12.33 -0.02
C ASN A 132 -11.66 -13.82 -0.37
N VAL A 133 -11.74 -14.73 0.62
CA VAL A 133 -11.84 -16.20 0.35
C VAL A 133 -13.08 -16.59 -0.45
N LYS A 134 -14.13 -15.76 -0.44
CA LYS A 134 -15.35 -15.92 -1.25
C LYS A 134 -15.26 -15.20 -2.61
N GLY A 135 -14.04 -14.97 -3.09
CA GLY A 135 -13.73 -14.20 -4.29
C GLY A 135 -13.59 -12.70 -4.01
N TYR A 136 -12.76 -12.02 -4.78
CA TYR A 136 -12.61 -10.56 -4.70
C TYR A 136 -13.84 -9.87 -5.30
N CYS A 137 -14.05 -8.58 -4.97
CA CYS A 137 -15.17 -7.82 -5.52
C CYS A 137 -15.26 -7.90 -7.06
N PHE A 138 -14.11 -7.80 -7.73
CA PHE A 138 -14.00 -7.94 -9.18
C PHE A 138 -14.47 -9.31 -9.68
N ASP A 139 -14.04 -10.40 -9.04
CA ASP A 139 -14.47 -11.76 -9.38
C ASP A 139 -15.99 -11.90 -9.22
N ARG A 140 -16.56 -11.37 -8.14
CA ARG A 140 -18.01 -11.42 -7.87
C ARG A 140 -18.83 -10.61 -8.88
N LYS A 141 -18.24 -9.58 -9.49
CA LYS A 141 -18.86 -8.79 -10.58
C LYS A 141 -18.58 -9.36 -11.98
N GLY A 142 -17.74 -10.39 -12.08
CA GLY A 142 -17.37 -11.00 -13.36
C GLY A 142 -16.60 -10.04 -14.28
N CYS A 143 -15.84 -9.12 -13.72
CA CYS A 143 -15.05 -8.14 -14.47
C CYS A 143 -13.70 -7.85 -13.79
N GLN A 144 -12.74 -7.29 -14.51
CA GLN A 144 -11.50 -6.73 -13.95
C GLN A 144 -11.18 -5.35 -14.52
N SER A 145 -10.49 -4.53 -13.74
CA SER A 145 -9.89 -3.29 -14.23
C SER A 145 -8.79 -3.58 -15.25
N LEU A 146 -8.71 -2.78 -16.31
CA LEU A 146 -7.57 -2.82 -17.23
C LEU A 146 -6.34 -2.24 -16.53
N ILE A 147 -5.32 -3.08 -16.34
CA ILE A 147 -4.04 -2.67 -15.78
C ILE A 147 -2.99 -2.73 -16.89
N ASP A 148 -2.82 -1.61 -17.60
CA ASP A 148 -1.63 -1.42 -18.44
C ASP A 148 -0.46 -0.98 -17.55
N THR A 149 0.65 -1.71 -17.58
CA THR A 149 1.79 -1.47 -16.67
C THR A 149 2.47 -0.12 -16.90
N LYS A 150 2.50 0.40 -18.14
CA LYS A 150 3.10 1.70 -18.45
C LYS A 150 2.21 2.82 -17.95
N ASP A 151 0.91 2.72 -18.19
CA ASP A 151 -0.04 3.73 -17.75
C ASP A 151 -0.23 3.71 -16.23
N ALA A 152 -0.23 2.53 -15.61
CA ALA A 152 -0.23 2.39 -14.16
C ALA A 152 1.02 3.04 -13.53
N SER A 153 2.20 2.85 -14.12
CA SER A 153 3.45 3.45 -13.64
C SER A 153 3.44 4.98 -13.77
N LYS A 154 3.01 5.51 -14.91
CA LYS A 154 2.86 6.96 -15.12
C LYS A 154 1.81 7.57 -14.19
N GLY A 155 0.66 6.90 -14.04
CA GLY A 155 -0.40 7.27 -13.12
C GLY A 155 0.10 7.31 -11.68
N LEU A 156 0.84 6.28 -11.25
CA LEU A 156 1.48 6.21 -9.94
C LEU A 156 2.40 7.41 -9.69
N GLN A 157 3.30 7.72 -10.62
CA GLN A 157 4.18 8.88 -10.50
C GLN A 157 3.42 10.21 -10.42
N LYS A 158 2.43 10.40 -11.31
CA LYS A 158 1.57 11.58 -11.31
C LYS A 158 0.84 11.74 -9.97
N CYS A 159 0.29 10.65 -9.45
CA CYS A 159 -0.48 10.67 -8.21
C CYS A 159 0.39 10.87 -6.98
N LEU A 160 1.57 10.23 -6.89
CA LEU A 160 2.54 10.48 -5.83
C LEU A 160 2.94 11.96 -5.76
N LYS A 161 3.12 12.61 -6.93
CA LYS A 161 3.37 14.05 -7.01
C LYS A 161 2.15 14.87 -6.57
N ALA A 162 0.98 14.55 -7.10
CA ALA A 162 -0.26 15.29 -6.82
C ALA A 162 -0.64 15.29 -5.34
N ILE A 163 -0.45 14.17 -4.64
CA ILE A 163 -0.74 14.07 -3.20
C ILE A 163 0.41 14.59 -2.32
N GLY A 164 1.52 15.07 -2.90
CA GLY A 164 2.68 15.50 -2.13
C GLY A 164 3.30 14.40 -1.27
N TRP A 165 3.36 13.16 -1.79
CA TRP A 165 3.79 11.95 -1.06
C TRP A 165 5.06 12.15 -0.21
N LYS A 166 6.06 12.85 -0.76
CA LYS A 166 7.33 13.07 -0.07
C LYS A 166 7.16 13.84 1.24
N LYS A 167 6.33 14.89 1.27
CA LYS A 167 6.03 15.64 2.49
C LYS A 167 5.35 14.74 3.52
N HIS A 168 4.44 13.89 3.08
CA HIS A 168 3.79 12.93 3.96
C HIS A 168 4.74 11.87 4.52
N ALA A 169 5.67 11.38 3.71
CA ALA A 169 6.72 10.48 4.17
C ALA A 169 7.59 11.15 5.25
N GLN A 170 7.96 12.42 5.07
CA GLN A 170 8.70 13.21 6.06
C GLN A 170 7.90 13.42 7.37
N ASP A 171 6.59 13.70 7.27
CA ASP A 171 5.70 13.83 8.42
C ASP A 171 5.61 12.52 9.22
N ILE A 172 5.41 11.39 8.52
CA ILE A 172 5.35 10.05 9.14
C ILE A 172 6.67 9.77 9.85
N CYS A 173 7.79 10.03 9.18
CA CYS A 173 9.12 9.86 9.76
C CYS A 173 9.30 10.65 11.06
N SER A 174 8.97 11.95 11.02
CA SER A 174 9.05 12.84 12.19
C SER A 174 8.11 12.40 13.32
N CYS A 175 6.91 11.93 12.98
CA CYS A 175 5.94 11.44 13.96
C CYS A 175 6.43 10.15 14.64
N THR A 176 6.96 9.21 13.85
CA THR A 176 7.45 7.92 14.33
C THR A 176 8.66 8.06 15.27
N ILE A 177 9.59 8.98 14.98
CA ILE A 177 10.70 9.32 15.90
C ILE A 177 10.13 9.90 17.20
N LYS A 178 9.16 10.82 17.13
CA LYS A 178 8.51 11.39 18.33
C LYS A 178 7.73 10.34 19.15
N ALA A 179 7.23 9.29 18.50
CA ALA A 179 6.61 8.14 19.17
C ALA A 179 7.63 7.20 19.84
N GLY A 180 8.93 7.44 19.64
CA GLY A 180 10.04 6.77 20.32
C GLY A 180 10.70 5.65 19.52
N VAL A 181 10.50 5.58 18.21
CA VAL A 181 11.20 4.64 17.32
C VAL A 181 12.44 5.34 16.75
N ILE A 182 13.53 5.32 17.50
CA ILE A 182 14.77 6.06 17.18
C ILE A 182 15.47 5.43 15.96
N GLU A 183 15.27 4.13 15.74
CA GLU A 183 15.81 3.37 14.61
C GLU A 183 15.37 3.92 13.24
N MET A 184 14.35 4.78 13.20
CA MET A 184 13.88 5.49 12.00
C MET A 184 14.77 6.67 11.58
N GLU A 185 15.61 7.23 12.46
CA GLU A 185 16.37 8.45 12.19
C GLU A 185 17.17 8.40 10.86
N PRO A 186 17.91 7.32 10.53
CA PRO A 186 18.69 7.29 9.29
C PRO A 186 17.81 7.25 8.04
N TYR A 187 16.65 6.61 8.11
CA TYR A 187 15.67 6.60 7.01
C TYR A 187 15.08 8.00 6.78
N CYS A 188 14.80 8.71 7.88
CA CYS A 188 14.24 10.06 7.80
C CYS A 188 15.25 11.07 7.23
N SER A 189 16.53 10.91 7.55
CA SER A 189 17.61 11.74 6.98
C SER A 189 17.70 11.62 5.45
N ILE A 190 17.48 10.43 4.90
CA ILE A 190 17.47 10.22 3.44
C ILE A 190 16.29 10.94 2.78
N LEU A 191 15.11 10.87 3.39
CA LEU A 191 13.91 11.56 2.89
C LEU A 191 14.03 13.09 2.92
N ASN A 192 14.84 13.62 3.84
CA ASN A 192 15.06 15.06 3.99
C ASN A 192 16.11 15.63 3.02
N THR A 193 17.01 14.80 2.49
CA THR A 193 18.13 15.24 1.63
C THR A 193 17.86 15.14 0.12
N THR A 194 16.76 14.52 -0.29
CA THR A 194 16.39 14.46 -1.71
C THR A 194 15.84 15.84 -2.17
N PRO A 195 16.15 16.38 -3.37
CA PRO A 195 15.60 17.67 -3.83
C PRO A 195 14.07 17.67 -4.08
N HIS A 196 13.45 18.85 -4.11
CA HIS A 196 12.01 19.08 -4.34
C HIS A 196 11.63 19.12 -5.82
#